data_AF-A0AAU5SNH3-F1
#
_entry.id   AF-A0AAU5SNH3-F1
#
_cell.length_a   1.000
_cell.length_b   1.000
_cell.length_c   1.000
_cell.angle_alpha   90.00
_cell.angle_beta   90.00
_cell.angle_gamma   90.00
#
_symmetry.space_group_name_H-M   'P 1'
#
loop_
_entity.id
_entity.type
_entity.pdbx_description
1 polymer ?
#
loop_
_entity_poly.entity_id
_entity_poly.type
_entity_poly.pdbx_seq_one_letter_code
_entity_poly.pdbx_strand_id
1 'polypeptide(L)'
;MGDLVGGFRYLLAGQRWVFANGRWLGFGLLPGLVSLVLYAGALVGLGFGADDLTAWATPFADDWSSPWLGLFRGFLTALVFALGLFLAVITFTAVTLLIGQPFYESLSEQVDRTEGGEVPESGRGLWEDLWISGRDSLRLLLRVALYGILLFALGFVPVVGQTVVPAIGFCVSGYFLTQELTSVALQRRRVDLGGQLALLRARRALALGFGVPLVLAFLVPLVAVFLMPGAVAGATLMARHLMGADAEAEDAGDAETASQTAPEAAPAGEFGPPPSW
;
A
#
# COMPACT_ATOMS: atom_id res chain seq x y z
N MET A 1 -5.06 -1.32 -26.22
CA MET A 1 -3.94 -2.15 -25.71
C MET A 1 -2.84 -1.31 -25.05
N GLY A 2 -2.58 -0.08 -25.49
CA GLY A 2 -1.60 0.82 -24.88
C GLY A 2 -1.74 0.97 -23.36
N ASP A 3 -2.95 1.17 -22.84
CA ASP A 3 -3.19 1.33 -21.40
C ASP A 3 -2.84 0.09 -20.57
N LEU A 4 -3.11 -1.13 -21.04
CA LEU A 4 -2.73 -2.36 -20.30
C LEU A 4 -1.20 -2.47 -20.16
N VAL A 5 -0.49 -2.19 -21.26
CA VAL A 5 0.98 -2.17 -21.28
C VAL A 5 1.51 -1.01 -20.42
N GLY A 6 0.85 0.14 -20.45
CA GLY A 6 1.16 1.29 -19.59
C GLY A 6 1.08 0.95 -18.11
N GLY A 7 0.01 0.27 -17.67
CA GLY A 7 -0.16 -0.16 -16.29
C GLY A 7 0.96 -1.10 -15.84
N PHE A 8 1.30 -2.08 -16.68
CA PHE A 8 2.42 -2.99 -16.40
C PHE A 8 3.77 -2.27 -16.36
N ARG A 9 3.97 -1.26 -17.22
CA ARG A 9 5.18 -0.42 -17.20
C ARG A 9 5.30 0.38 -15.90
N TYR A 10 4.22 0.86 -15.30
CA TYR A 10 4.27 1.51 -13.98
C TYR A 10 4.70 0.55 -12.88
N LEU A 11 4.23 -0.70 -12.92
CA LEU A 11 4.70 -1.74 -11.99
C LEU A 11 6.21 -1.93 -12.13
N LEU A 12 6.72 -2.11 -13.35
CA LEU A 12 8.16 -2.25 -13.60
C LEU A 12 8.96 -1.01 -13.23
N ALA A 13 8.43 0.19 -13.50
CA ALA A 13 9.06 1.46 -13.14
C ALA A 13 9.19 1.59 -11.63
N GLY A 14 8.14 1.25 -10.87
CA GLY A 14 8.16 1.25 -9.41
C GLY A 14 9.18 0.27 -8.84
N GLN A 15 9.24 -0.96 -9.36
CA GLN A 15 10.28 -1.92 -8.97
C GLN A 15 11.68 -1.37 -9.27
N ARG A 16 11.90 -0.86 -10.48
CA ARG A 16 13.20 -0.29 -10.89
C ARG A 16 13.61 0.89 -10.01
N TRP A 17 12.67 1.77 -9.65
CA TRP A 17 12.93 2.89 -8.76
C TRP A 17 13.39 2.41 -7.39
N VAL A 18 12.70 1.42 -6.81
CA VAL A 18 13.06 0.88 -5.49
C VAL A 18 14.40 0.15 -5.51
N PHE A 19 14.70 -0.64 -6.54
CA PHE A 19 15.99 -1.32 -6.67
C PHE A 19 17.15 -0.34 -6.92
N ALA A 20 16.93 0.74 -7.67
CA ALA A 20 17.91 1.82 -7.81
C ALA A 20 18.12 2.57 -6.48
N ASN A 21 17.09 2.61 -5.63
CA ASN A 21 17.08 3.28 -4.35
C ASN A 21 17.08 2.27 -3.18
N GLY A 22 18.13 1.44 -3.06
CA GLY A 22 18.18 0.32 -2.10
C GLY A 22 17.88 0.66 -0.63
N ARG A 23 18.11 1.91 -0.20
CA ARG A 23 17.69 2.40 1.14
C ARG A 23 16.17 2.36 1.32
N TRP A 24 15.41 2.70 0.29
CA TRP A 24 13.95 2.73 0.28
C TRP A 24 13.33 1.35 0.10
N LEU A 25 14.04 0.43 -0.56
CA LEU A 25 13.73 -0.99 -0.50
C LEU A 25 13.76 -1.49 0.95
N GLY A 26 14.88 -1.27 1.65
CA GLY A 26 15.01 -1.66 3.06
C GLY A 26 13.95 -1.01 3.96
N PHE A 27 13.66 0.27 3.73
CA PHE A 27 12.63 1.00 4.47
C PHE A 27 11.22 0.43 4.25
N GLY A 28 10.87 0.04 3.02
CA GLY A 28 9.59 -0.60 2.72
C GLY A 28 9.45 -2.03 3.27
N LEU A 29 10.56 -2.75 3.47
CA LEU A 29 10.57 -4.08 4.11
C LEU A 29 10.55 -4.01 5.65
N LEU A 30 10.91 -2.86 6.22
CA LEU A 30 11.11 -2.67 7.66
C LEU A 30 9.87 -3.04 8.50
N PRO A 31 8.62 -2.69 8.12
CA PRO A 31 7.43 -3.10 8.88
C PRO A 31 7.25 -4.61 8.99
N GLY A 32 7.47 -5.32 7.87
CA GLY A 32 7.41 -6.77 7.82
C GLY A 32 8.51 -7.41 8.65
N LEU A 33 9.71 -6.83 8.65
CA LEU A 33 10.82 -7.31 9.47
C LEU A 33 10.57 -7.08 10.97
N VAL A 34 10.09 -5.89 11.36
CA VAL A 34 9.82 -5.55 12.77
C VAL A 34 8.72 -6.44 13.33
N SER A 35 7.62 -6.59 12.61
CA SER A 35 6.55 -7.52 13.00
C SER A 35 7.06 -8.96 13.09
N LEU A 36 7.85 -9.43 12.11
CA LEU A 36 8.43 -10.77 12.15
C LEU A 36 9.30 -10.98 13.40
N VAL A 37 10.19 -10.04 13.71
CA VAL A 37 11.07 -10.13 14.88
C VAL A 37 10.25 -10.09 16.17
N LEU A 38 9.23 -9.23 16.25
CA LEU A 38 8.36 -9.13 17.42
C LEU A 38 7.63 -10.44 17.69
N TYR A 39 7.00 -11.04 16.67
CA TYR A 39 6.26 -12.29 16.82
C TYR A 39 7.19 -13.50 17.00
N ALA A 40 8.34 -13.53 16.33
CA ALA A 40 9.36 -14.55 16.58
C ALA A 40 9.84 -14.49 18.03
N GLY A 41 10.14 -13.30 18.55
CA GLY A 41 10.50 -13.10 19.95
C GLY A 41 9.41 -13.52 20.92
N ALA A 42 8.15 -13.16 20.64
CA ALA A 42 7.01 -13.57 21.45
C ALA A 42 6.80 -15.09 21.48
N LEU A 43 6.91 -15.77 20.33
CA LEU A 43 6.77 -17.23 20.23
C LEU A 43 7.96 -17.96 20.83
N VAL A 44 9.17 -17.42 20.72
CA VAL A 44 10.37 -17.97 21.39
C VAL A 44 10.22 -17.82 22.90
N GLY A 45 9.82 -16.64 23.39
CA GLY A 45 9.55 -16.41 24.81
C GLY A 45 8.45 -17.32 25.34
N LEU A 46 7.39 -17.53 24.56
CA LEU A 46 6.34 -18.48 24.89
C LEU A 46 6.88 -19.92 24.91
N GLY A 47 7.69 -20.31 23.92
CA GLY A 47 8.28 -21.65 23.86
C GLY A 47 9.16 -21.99 25.07
N PHE A 48 9.95 -21.02 25.55
CA PHE A 48 10.79 -21.20 26.74
C PHE A 48 10.01 -21.02 28.06
N GLY A 49 8.97 -20.19 28.08
CA GLY A 49 8.24 -19.86 29.30
C GLY A 49 6.92 -20.61 29.49
N ALA A 50 6.44 -21.38 28.51
CA ALA A 50 5.14 -22.04 28.59
C ALA A 50 5.10 -23.13 29.68
N ASP A 51 6.21 -23.83 29.92
CA ASP A 51 6.29 -24.82 31.00
C ASP A 51 6.22 -24.15 32.38
N ASP A 52 6.97 -23.06 32.58
CA ASP A 52 6.94 -22.27 33.82
C ASP A 52 5.56 -21.64 34.05
N LEU A 53 4.95 -21.09 33.00
CA LEU A 53 3.60 -20.53 33.04
C LEU A 53 2.57 -21.58 33.43
N THR A 54 2.67 -22.78 32.86
CA THR A 54 1.76 -23.89 33.13
C THR A 54 1.95 -24.40 34.55
N ALA A 55 3.20 -24.52 35.03
CA ALA A 55 3.50 -24.88 36.41
C ALA A 55 2.94 -23.84 37.40
N TRP A 56 3.19 -22.55 37.14
CA TRP A 56 2.67 -21.44 37.95
C TRP A 56 1.13 -21.39 38.00
N ALA A 57 0.46 -21.73 36.89
CA ALA A 57 -0.99 -21.74 36.80
C ALA A 57 -1.64 -23.00 37.41
N THR A 58 -0.86 -24.06 37.69
CA THR A 58 -1.38 -25.36 38.17
C THR A 58 -0.78 -25.82 39.51
N PRO A 59 -0.71 -24.97 40.56
CA PRO A 59 -0.14 -25.37 41.85
C PRO A 59 -0.98 -26.46 42.53
N PHE A 60 -2.30 -26.50 42.26
CA PHE A 60 -3.20 -27.54 42.75
C PHE A 60 -2.87 -28.95 42.23
N ALA A 61 -2.06 -29.05 41.16
CA ALA A 61 -1.67 -30.33 40.57
C ALA A 61 -0.31 -30.82 41.07
N ASP A 62 0.40 -30.08 41.92
CA ASP A 62 1.76 -30.42 42.36
C ASP A 62 1.85 -31.78 43.07
N ASP A 63 0.79 -32.18 43.77
CA ASP A 63 0.74 -33.46 44.51
C ASP A 63 0.36 -34.67 43.63
N TRP A 64 0.17 -34.48 42.32
CA TRP A 64 -0.26 -35.55 41.42
C TRP A 64 0.88 -36.52 41.13
N SER A 65 0.56 -37.82 41.12
CA SER A 65 1.54 -38.86 40.83
C SER A 65 1.94 -38.90 39.34
N SER A 66 3.18 -39.31 39.08
CA SER A 66 3.64 -39.62 37.72
C SER A 66 2.88 -40.85 37.19
N PRO A 67 2.43 -40.86 35.91
CA PRO A 67 2.71 -39.90 34.85
C PRO A 67 1.65 -38.80 34.65
N TRP A 68 0.58 -38.78 35.46
CA TRP A 68 -0.59 -37.92 35.25
C TRP A 68 -0.27 -36.43 35.29
N LEU A 69 0.63 -36.01 36.18
CA LEU A 69 1.11 -34.63 36.25
C LEU A 69 1.79 -34.19 34.95
N GLY A 70 2.72 -35.00 34.44
CA GLY A 70 3.47 -34.70 33.22
C GLY A 70 2.58 -34.66 31.97
N LEU A 71 1.62 -35.59 31.88
CA LEU A 71 0.64 -35.60 30.79
C LEU A 71 -0.26 -34.37 30.82
N PHE A 72 -0.76 -33.99 32.01
CA PHE A 72 -1.63 -32.83 32.16
C PHE A 72 -0.90 -31.51 31.86
N ARG A 73 0.27 -31.29 32.46
CA ARG A 73 1.06 -30.08 32.20
C ARG A 73 1.58 -30.03 30.77
N GLY A 74 2.06 -31.14 30.21
CA GLY A 74 2.49 -31.19 28.81
C GLY A 74 1.34 -30.88 27.83
N PHE A 75 0.13 -31.37 28.10
CA PHE A 75 -1.05 -31.01 27.32
C PHE A 75 -1.38 -29.51 27.42
N LEU A 76 -1.35 -28.94 28.62
CA LEU A 76 -1.61 -27.51 28.82
C LEU A 76 -0.54 -26.63 28.17
N THR A 77 0.75 -26.96 28.30
CA THR A 77 1.85 -26.28 27.59
C THR A 77 1.60 -26.30 26.09
N ALA A 78 1.27 -27.47 25.52
CA ALA A 78 0.99 -27.61 24.10
C ALA A 78 -0.23 -26.77 23.67
N LEU A 79 -1.28 -26.74 24.49
CA LEU A 79 -2.48 -25.95 24.25
C LEU A 79 -2.20 -24.44 24.28
N VAL A 80 -1.44 -23.97 25.28
CA VAL A 80 -1.01 -22.57 25.40
C VAL A 80 -0.17 -22.17 24.20
N PHE A 81 0.79 -23.01 23.79
CA PHE A 81 1.61 -22.76 22.62
C PHE A 81 0.79 -22.72 21.33
N ALA A 82 -0.14 -23.67 21.14
CA ALA A 82 -1.02 -23.70 19.98
C ALA A 82 -1.93 -22.47 19.91
N LEU A 83 -2.50 -22.05 21.05
CA LEU A 83 -3.34 -20.84 21.13
C LEU A 83 -2.51 -19.57 20.89
N GLY A 84 -1.30 -19.51 21.45
CA GLY A 84 -0.36 -18.41 21.21
C GLY A 84 0.04 -18.31 19.74
N LEU A 85 0.34 -19.44 19.09
CA LEU A 85 0.62 -19.51 17.66
C LEU A 85 -0.59 -19.08 16.81
N PHE A 86 -1.78 -19.54 17.15
CA PHE A 86 -3.01 -19.16 16.47
C PHE A 86 -3.28 -17.65 16.57
N LEU A 87 -3.17 -17.09 17.79
CA LEU A 87 -3.28 -15.65 18.01
C LEU A 87 -2.20 -14.90 17.24
N ALA A 88 -0.96 -15.40 17.22
CA ALA A 88 0.12 -14.80 16.45
C ALA A 88 -0.22 -14.72 14.96
N VAL A 89 -0.70 -15.81 14.36
CA VAL A 89 -1.08 -15.83 12.93
C VAL A 89 -2.19 -14.83 12.61
N ILE A 90 -3.23 -14.76 13.45
CA ILE A 90 -4.36 -13.84 13.22
C ILE A 90 -3.92 -12.38 13.39
N THR A 91 -3.17 -12.09 14.45
CA THR A 91 -2.82 -10.70 14.79
C THR A 91 -1.62 -10.18 14.01
N PHE A 92 -0.76 -11.07 13.47
CA PHE A 92 0.43 -10.69 12.70
C PHE A 92 0.09 -9.73 11.59
N THR A 93 -0.87 -10.06 10.72
CA THR A 93 -1.24 -9.21 9.58
C THR A 93 -1.73 -7.84 10.04
N ALA A 94 -2.58 -7.79 11.08
CA ALA A 94 -3.12 -6.54 11.61
C ALA A 94 -2.01 -5.64 12.18
N VAL A 95 -1.09 -6.23 12.95
CA VAL A 95 0.06 -5.51 13.54
C VAL A 95 1.04 -5.06 12.46
N THR A 96 1.35 -5.91 11.49
CA THR A 96 2.23 -5.58 10.35
C THR A 96 1.68 -4.42 9.55
N LEU A 97 0.37 -4.42 9.26
CA LEU A 97 -0.29 -3.30 8.57
C LEU A 97 -0.24 -2.02 9.41
N LEU A 98 -0.54 -2.11 10.71
CA LEU A 98 -0.51 -0.97 11.63
C LEU A 98 0.89 -0.34 11.70
N ILE A 99 1.93 -1.16 11.81
CA ILE A 99 3.34 -0.71 11.78
C ILE A 99 3.69 -0.17 10.39
N GLY A 100 3.14 -0.75 9.31
CA GLY A 100 3.50 -0.43 7.93
C GLY A 100 2.98 0.89 7.40
N GLN A 101 1.81 1.36 7.87
CA GLN A 101 1.20 2.63 7.45
C GLN A 101 2.21 3.79 7.32
N PRO A 102 2.95 4.19 8.38
CA PRO A 102 3.88 5.31 8.30
C PRO A 102 5.05 5.08 7.33
N PHE A 103 5.51 3.84 7.18
CA PHE A 103 6.63 3.52 6.28
C PHE A 103 6.21 3.59 4.81
N TYR A 104 5.04 3.04 4.48
CA TYR A 104 4.50 3.12 3.13
C TYR A 104 4.15 4.56 2.75
N GLU A 105 3.69 5.33 3.72
CA GLU A 105 3.44 6.76 3.56
C GLU A 105 4.73 7.54 3.23
N SER A 106 5.78 7.44 4.04
CA SER A 106 7.06 8.13 3.75
C SER A 106 7.73 7.62 2.47
N LEU A 107 7.56 6.34 2.11
CA LEU A 107 8.05 5.80 0.84
C LEU A 107 7.38 6.49 -0.35
N SER A 108 6.04 6.61 -0.34
CA SER A 108 5.31 7.34 -1.38
C SER A 108 5.75 8.80 -1.47
N GLU A 109 6.09 9.43 -0.33
CA GLU A 109 6.58 10.81 -0.31
C GLU A 109 7.87 10.99 -1.05
N GLN A 110 8.82 10.10 -0.81
CA GLN A 110 10.10 10.21 -1.48
C GLN A 110 9.95 10.01 -2.99
N VAL A 111 9.09 9.08 -3.42
CA VAL A 111 8.79 8.87 -4.84
C VAL A 111 8.22 10.15 -5.45
N ASP A 112 7.26 10.80 -4.79
CA ASP A 112 6.70 12.08 -5.26
C ASP A 112 7.75 13.20 -5.33
N ARG A 113 8.64 13.30 -4.33
CA ARG A 113 9.72 14.30 -4.30
C ARG A 113 10.76 14.09 -5.40
N THR A 114 11.10 12.84 -5.72
CA THR A 114 12.07 12.54 -6.79
C THR A 114 11.56 12.96 -8.18
N GLU A 115 10.25 13.08 -8.34
CA GLU A 115 9.58 13.47 -9.58
C GLU A 115 9.07 14.94 -9.53
N GLY A 116 9.56 15.77 -8.60
CA GLY A 116 9.28 17.22 -8.59
C GLY A 116 7.88 17.63 -8.11
N GLY A 117 7.20 16.84 -7.27
CA GLY A 117 5.89 17.23 -6.74
C GLY A 117 5.95 18.31 -5.65
N GLU A 118 5.28 19.45 -5.86
CA GLU A 118 4.84 20.34 -4.78
C GLU A 118 3.52 19.86 -4.17
N VAL A 119 3.38 20.03 -2.84
CA VAL A 119 2.22 19.59 -2.06
C VAL A 119 1.20 20.74 -1.98
N PRO A 120 -0.02 20.61 -2.52
CA PRO A 120 -1.04 21.62 -2.30
C PRO A 120 -1.60 21.49 -0.87
N GLU A 121 -1.33 22.48 -0.02
CA GLU A 121 -2.05 22.62 1.25
C GLU A 121 -3.50 23.05 0.96
N SER A 122 -4.47 22.25 1.37
CA SER A 122 -5.88 22.66 1.35
C SER A 122 -6.48 22.61 2.76
N GLY A 123 -6.99 23.76 3.19
CA GLY A 123 -7.55 24.01 4.52
C GLY A 123 -8.95 23.44 4.72
N ARG A 124 -9.09 22.11 4.80
CA ARG A 124 -10.32 21.43 5.24
C ARG A 124 -10.22 20.96 6.69
N GLY A 125 -11.34 21.01 7.41
CA GLY A 125 -11.44 20.64 8.83
C GLY A 125 -11.32 19.13 9.05
N LEU A 126 -10.54 18.75 10.06
CA LEU A 126 -10.21 17.34 10.41
C LEU A 126 -11.43 16.42 10.58
N TRP A 127 -12.57 16.97 10.98
CA TRP A 127 -13.79 16.20 11.28
C TRP A 127 -14.59 15.80 10.03
N GLU A 128 -14.64 16.68 9.03
CA GLU A 128 -15.27 16.37 7.75
C GLU A 128 -14.45 15.34 6.97
N ASP A 129 -13.12 15.47 7.00
CA ASP A 129 -12.21 14.50 6.38
C ASP A 129 -12.34 13.11 7.02
N LEU A 130 -12.49 13.02 8.35
CA LEU A 130 -12.68 11.74 9.05
C LEU A 130 -14.02 11.07 8.69
N TRP A 131 -15.11 11.84 8.64
CA TRP A 131 -16.44 11.33 8.29
C TRP A 131 -16.51 10.85 6.84
N ILE A 132 -15.94 11.62 5.91
CA ILE A 132 -15.87 11.25 4.49
C ILE A 132 -15.02 10.00 4.32
N SER A 133 -13.82 9.97 4.92
CA SER A 133 -12.90 8.81 4.84
C SER A 133 -13.52 7.53 5.42
N GLY A 134 -14.22 7.63 6.57
CA GLY A 134 -14.93 6.50 7.17
C GLY A 134 -16.06 5.96 6.29
N ARG A 135 -16.91 6.85 5.74
CA ARG A 135 -18.00 6.45 4.84
C ARG A 135 -17.47 5.80 3.57
N ASP A 136 -16.39 6.33 3.05
CA ASP A 136 -15.78 5.88 1.82
C ASP A 136 -15.08 4.52 1.99
N SER A 137 -14.37 4.32 3.10
CA SER A 137 -13.81 3.02 3.49
C SER A 137 -14.89 1.96 3.64
N LEU A 138 -16.03 2.30 4.25
CA LEU A 138 -17.17 1.40 4.38
C LEU A 138 -17.78 1.02 3.02
N ARG A 139 -17.94 1.99 2.10
CA ARG A 139 -18.44 1.73 0.74
C ARG A 139 -17.51 0.86 -0.08
N LEU A 140 -16.21 1.01 0.11
CA LEU A 140 -15.21 0.15 -0.52
C LEU A 140 -15.35 -1.28 -0.01
N LEU A 141 -15.39 -1.45 1.31
CA LEU A 141 -15.55 -2.75 1.96
C LEU A 141 -16.84 -3.45 1.51
N LEU A 142 -17.96 -2.73 1.47
CA LEU A 142 -19.24 -3.21 0.95
C LEU A 142 -19.14 -3.66 -0.51
N ARG A 143 -18.43 -2.91 -1.37
CA ARG A 143 -18.24 -3.29 -2.77
C ARG A 143 -17.38 -4.54 -2.91
N VAL A 144 -16.26 -4.61 -2.21
CA VAL A 144 -15.39 -5.80 -2.21
C VAL A 144 -16.17 -7.03 -1.73
N ALA A 145 -16.93 -6.89 -0.64
CA ALA A 145 -17.80 -7.96 -0.12
C ALA A 145 -18.87 -8.37 -1.14
N LEU A 146 -19.54 -7.41 -1.78
CA LEU A 146 -20.56 -7.69 -2.80
C LEU A 146 -19.96 -8.48 -3.99
N TYR A 147 -18.82 -8.03 -4.53
CA TYR A 147 -18.13 -8.75 -5.60
C TYR A 147 -17.66 -10.13 -5.14
N GLY A 148 -17.17 -10.26 -3.90
CA GLY A 148 -16.79 -11.53 -3.32
C GLY A 148 -17.95 -12.52 -3.25
N ILE A 149 -19.11 -12.09 -2.73
CA ILE A 149 -20.33 -12.90 -2.66
C ILE A 149 -20.81 -13.29 -4.07
N LEU A 150 -20.82 -12.35 -5.00
CA LEU A 150 -21.26 -12.58 -6.37
C LEU A 150 -20.36 -13.62 -7.07
N LEU A 151 -19.04 -13.46 -6.98
CA LEU A 151 -18.07 -14.39 -7.58
C LEU A 151 -18.13 -15.76 -6.90
N PHE A 152 -18.29 -15.80 -5.57
CA PHE A 152 -18.48 -17.04 -4.83
C PHE A 152 -19.72 -17.79 -5.31
N ALA A 153 -20.86 -17.11 -5.42
CA ALA A 153 -22.10 -17.69 -5.95
C ALA A 153 -21.92 -18.17 -7.40
N LEU A 154 -21.24 -17.38 -8.24
CA LEU A 154 -20.98 -17.73 -9.63
C LEU A 154 -20.02 -18.92 -9.76
N GLY A 155 -19.17 -19.17 -8.76
CA GLY A 155 -18.29 -20.32 -8.67
C GLY A 155 -19.00 -21.67 -8.63
N PHE A 156 -20.29 -21.70 -8.26
CA PHE A 156 -21.11 -22.91 -8.26
C PHE A 156 -21.64 -23.30 -9.65
N VAL A 157 -21.51 -22.43 -10.66
CA VAL A 157 -21.92 -22.76 -12.03
C VAL A 157 -20.96 -23.81 -12.59
N PRO A 158 -21.43 -25.02 -12.97
CA PRO A 158 -20.55 -26.06 -13.52
C PRO A 158 -19.79 -25.56 -14.76
N VAL A 159 -18.53 -25.98 -14.91
CA VAL A 159 -17.63 -25.60 -16.01
C VAL A 159 -17.21 -24.12 -16.00
N VAL A 160 -18.15 -23.17 -16.04
CA VAL A 160 -17.89 -21.72 -16.08
C VAL A 160 -17.34 -21.21 -14.74
N GLY A 161 -17.91 -21.68 -13.63
CA GLY A 161 -17.56 -21.29 -12.27
C GLY A 161 -16.13 -21.66 -11.86
N GLN A 162 -15.54 -22.68 -12.49
CA GLN A 162 -14.15 -23.08 -12.20
C GLN A 162 -13.13 -22.53 -13.19
N THR A 163 -13.56 -21.94 -14.31
CA THR A 163 -12.68 -21.45 -15.37
C THR A 163 -12.72 -19.93 -15.49
N VAL A 164 -13.89 -19.36 -15.77
CA VAL A 164 -14.07 -17.93 -16.04
C VAL A 164 -14.10 -17.13 -14.74
N VAL A 165 -14.73 -17.66 -13.70
CA VAL A 165 -14.88 -16.94 -12.42
C VAL A 165 -13.54 -16.66 -11.74
N PRO A 166 -12.57 -17.59 -11.66
CA PRO A 166 -11.24 -17.27 -11.14
C PRO A 166 -10.53 -16.18 -11.95
N ALA A 167 -10.64 -16.20 -13.28
CA ALA A 167 -10.04 -15.17 -14.14
C ALA A 167 -10.65 -13.79 -13.87
N ILE A 168 -11.98 -13.71 -13.76
CA ILE A 168 -12.67 -12.46 -13.35
C ILE A 168 -12.27 -12.08 -11.93
N GLY A 169 -12.11 -13.05 -11.03
CA GLY A 169 -11.63 -12.85 -9.67
C GLY A 169 -10.28 -12.14 -9.65
N PHE A 170 -9.29 -12.62 -10.42
CA PHE A 170 -8.00 -11.95 -10.55
C PHE A 170 -8.10 -10.54 -11.11
N CYS A 171 -8.98 -10.31 -12.10
CA CYS A 171 -9.23 -8.96 -12.62
C CYS A 171 -9.83 -8.03 -11.56
N VAL A 172 -10.82 -8.51 -10.81
CA VAL A 172 -11.48 -7.74 -9.75
C VAL A 172 -10.52 -7.45 -8.61
N SER A 173 -9.78 -8.47 -8.14
CA SER A 173 -8.73 -8.32 -7.13
C SER A 173 -7.64 -7.35 -7.59
N GLY A 174 -7.20 -7.45 -8.85
CA GLY A 174 -6.19 -6.56 -9.42
C GLY A 174 -6.67 -5.10 -9.46
N TYR A 175 -7.92 -4.88 -9.87
CA TYR A 175 -8.52 -3.54 -9.88
C TYR A 175 -8.58 -2.94 -8.47
N PHE A 176 -9.06 -3.71 -7.48
CA PHE A 176 -9.15 -3.23 -6.10
C PHE A 176 -7.78 -3.04 -5.44
N LEU A 177 -6.81 -3.92 -5.70
CA LEU A 177 -5.45 -3.76 -5.22
C LEU A 177 -4.79 -2.51 -5.78
N THR A 178 -5.01 -2.23 -7.07
CA THR A 178 -4.52 -0.99 -7.69
C THR A 178 -5.14 0.23 -7.02
N GLN A 179 -6.45 0.18 -6.77
CA GLN A 179 -7.17 1.23 -6.07
C GLN A 179 -6.65 1.45 -4.65
N GLU A 180 -6.37 0.37 -3.91
CA GLU A 180 -5.82 0.43 -2.56
C GLU A 180 -4.43 1.07 -2.55
N LEU A 181 -3.52 0.62 -3.43
CA LEU A 181 -2.16 1.14 -3.48
C LEU A 181 -2.09 2.59 -3.97
N THR A 182 -2.89 2.95 -4.98
CA THR A 182 -2.97 4.34 -5.46
C THR A 182 -3.63 5.26 -4.45
N SER A 183 -4.50 4.73 -3.58
CA SER A 183 -5.14 5.53 -2.54
C SER A 183 -4.12 6.14 -1.58
N VAL A 184 -3.00 5.47 -1.30
CA VAL A 184 -1.94 6.01 -0.43
C VAL A 184 -1.38 7.32 -1.01
N ALA A 185 -1.13 7.37 -2.32
CA ALA A 185 -0.66 8.57 -3.00
C ALA A 185 -1.78 9.63 -3.17
N LEU A 186 -3.01 9.21 -3.43
CA LEU A 186 -4.14 10.10 -3.72
C LEU A 186 -4.79 10.70 -2.46
N GLN A 187 -4.77 10.00 -1.33
CA GLN A 187 -5.23 10.51 -0.04
C GLN A 187 -4.42 11.73 0.39
N ARG A 188 -3.11 11.74 0.08
CA ARG A 188 -2.22 12.88 0.34
C ARG A 188 -2.58 14.12 -0.46
N ARG A 189 -3.11 13.92 -1.67
CA ARG A 189 -3.66 14.98 -2.52
C ARG A 189 -5.12 15.31 -2.19
N ARG A 190 -5.62 14.80 -1.04
CA ARG A 190 -7.01 14.90 -0.54
C ARG A 190 -8.09 14.58 -1.60
N VAL A 191 -7.79 13.66 -2.51
CA VAL A 191 -8.77 13.11 -3.44
C VAL A 191 -9.63 12.10 -2.70
N ASP A 192 -10.94 12.36 -2.62
CA ASP A 192 -11.91 11.46 -2.00
C ASP A 192 -12.01 10.13 -2.76
N LEU A 193 -12.48 9.05 -2.11
CA LEU A 193 -12.53 7.74 -2.78
C LEU A 193 -13.46 7.77 -4.00
N GLY A 194 -14.47 8.64 -4.03
CA GLY A 194 -15.33 8.86 -5.19
C GLY A 194 -14.53 9.36 -6.40
N GLY A 195 -13.69 10.37 -6.20
CA GLY A 195 -12.75 10.89 -7.19
C GLY A 195 -11.73 9.84 -7.65
N GLN A 196 -11.11 9.12 -6.72
CA GLN A 196 -10.16 8.04 -7.04
C GLN A 196 -10.80 6.96 -7.91
N LEU A 197 -12.02 6.56 -7.55
CA LEU A 197 -12.80 5.59 -8.31
C LEU A 197 -13.17 6.12 -9.69
N ALA A 198 -13.52 7.39 -9.83
CA ALA A 198 -13.83 7.98 -11.12
C ALA A 198 -12.62 7.95 -12.06
N LEU A 199 -11.44 8.32 -11.56
CA LEU A 199 -10.17 8.29 -12.30
C LEU A 199 -9.83 6.85 -12.77
N LEU A 200 -9.84 5.88 -11.86
CA LEU A 200 -9.53 4.48 -12.19
C LEU A 200 -10.60 3.86 -13.09
N ARG A 201 -11.86 4.26 -12.93
CA ARG A 201 -12.97 3.76 -13.77
C ARG A 201 -12.96 4.37 -15.17
N ALA A 202 -12.32 5.53 -15.36
CA ALA A 202 -12.03 6.10 -16.68
C ALA A 202 -10.87 5.37 -17.38
N ARG A 203 -9.88 4.90 -16.62
CA ARG A 203 -8.68 4.18 -17.12
C ARG A 203 -8.61 2.73 -16.64
N ARG A 204 -9.70 1.97 -16.77
CA ARG A 204 -9.78 0.57 -16.25
C ARG A 204 -8.70 -0.35 -16.80
N ALA A 205 -8.36 -0.18 -18.07
CA ALA A 205 -7.30 -0.96 -18.72
C ALA A 205 -5.93 -0.70 -18.09
N LEU A 206 -5.63 0.56 -17.73
CA LEU A 206 -4.41 0.92 -17.01
C LEU A 206 -4.37 0.25 -15.63
N ALA A 207 -5.47 0.33 -14.88
CA ALA A 207 -5.59 -0.26 -13.55
C ALA A 207 -5.44 -1.79 -13.58
N LEU A 208 -6.10 -2.48 -14.52
CA LEU A 208 -5.96 -3.92 -14.69
C LEU A 208 -4.54 -4.34 -15.12
N GLY A 209 -3.91 -3.54 -16.00
CA GLY A 209 -2.54 -3.78 -16.45
C GLY A 209 -1.50 -3.68 -15.34
N PHE A 210 -1.75 -2.85 -14.32
CA PHE A 210 -0.94 -2.77 -13.11
C PHE A 210 -1.29 -3.88 -12.11
N GLY A 211 -2.57 -4.02 -11.77
CA GLY A 211 -3.02 -4.84 -10.65
C GLY A 211 -3.07 -6.35 -10.91
N VAL A 212 -3.42 -6.80 -12.12
CA VAL A 212 -3.52 -8.24 -12.40
C VAL A 212 -2.15 -8.92 -12.30
N PRO A 213 -1.08 -8.42 -12.96
CA PRO A 213 0.26 -9.00 -12.79
C PRO A 213 0.74 -8.95 -11.34
N LEU A 214 0.38 -7.90 -10.61
CA LEU A 214 0.74 -7.74 -9.20
C LEU A 214 0.06 -8.80 -8.32
N VAL A 215 -1.25 -9.02 -8.46
CA VAL A 215 -1.96 -10.07 -7.73
C VAL A 215 -1.39 -11.45 -8.05
N LEU A 216 -1.09 -11.73 -9.32
CA LEU A 216 -0.48 -13.00 -9.72
C LEU A 216 0.91 -13.20 -9.10
N ALA A 217 1.71 -12.13 -9.03
CA ALA A 217 3.02 -12.19 -8.38
C ALA A 217 2.91 -12.36 -6.85
N PHE A 218 1.86 -11.82 -6.22
CA PHE A 218 1.59 -12.01 -4.79
C PHE A 218 1.16 -13.43 -4.42
N LEU A 219 0.78 -14.26 -5.40
CA LEU A 219 0.54 -15.69 -5.15
C LEU A 219 1.82 -16.44 -4.80
N VAL A 220 2.99 -15.93 -5.20
CA VAL A 220 4.28 -16.53 -4.87
C VAL A 220 4.71 -16.01 -3.49
N PRO A 221 4.84 -16.89 -2.48
CA PRO A 221 5.32 -16.48 -1.17
C PRO A 221 6.70 -15.83 -1.26
N LEU A 222 7.01 -14.93 -0.33
CA LEU A 222 8.23 -14.10 -0.30
C LEU A 222 8.32 -13.04 -1.42
N VAL A 223 7.93 -13.37 -2.66
CA VAL A 223 7.89 -12.39 -3.76
C VAL A 223 7.03 -11.20 -3.38
N ALA A 224 5.86 -11.43 -2.77
CA ALA A 224 5.00 -10.36 -2.28
C ALA A 224 5.73 -9.36 -1.37
N VAL A 225 6.60 -9.83 -0.47
CA VAL A 225 7.32 -8.98 0.50
C VAL A 225 8.27 -8.02 -0.21
N PHE A 226 9.04 -8.52 -1.19
CA PHE A 226 9.98 -7.70 -1.96
C PHE A 226 9.30 -6.81 -2.99
N LEU A 227 8.14 -7.25 -3.50
CA LEU A 227 7.43 -6.56 -4.56
C LEU A 227 6.55 -5.42 -4.01
N MET A 228 6.09 -5.50 -2.75
CA MET A 228 5.24 -4.49 -2.11
C MET A 228 5.81 -3.06 -2.15
N PRO A 229 7.07 -2.78 -1.75
CA PRO A 229 7.62 -1.42 -1.83
C PRO A 229 7.62 -0.86 -3.26
N GLY A 230 7.99 -1.67 -4.23
CA GLY A 230 7.97 -1.26 -5.64
C GLY A 230 6.55 -1.13 -6.21
N ALA A 231 5.58 -1.88 -5.66
CA ALA A 231 4.18 -1.72 -6.00
C ALA A 231 3.63 -0.39 -5.47
N VAL A 232 3.98 0.01 -4.24
CA VAL A 232 3.66 1.33 -3.69
C VAL A 232 4.26 2.42 -4.58
N ALA A 233 5.57 2.34 -4.89
CA ALA A 233 6.22 3.32 -5.76
C ALA A 233 5.58 3.40 -7.16
N GLY A 234 5.30 2.25 -7.78
CA GLY A 234 4.64 2.19 -9.09
C GLY A 234 3.22 2.75 -9.07
N ALA A 235 2.48 2.51 -7.99
CA ALA A 235 1.14 3.08 -7.80
C ALA A 235 1.21 4.60 -7.61
N THR A 236 2.21 5.12 -6.89
CA THR A 236 2.45 6.57 -6.78
C THR A 236 2.73 7.20 -8.15
N LEU A 237 3.62 6.60 -8.95
CA LEU A 237 3.89 7.07 -10.33
C LEU A 237 2.64 7.05 -11.20
N MET A 238 1.85 5.97 -11.13
CA MET A 238 0.59 5.88 -11.88
C MET A 238 -0.43 6.93 -11.42
N ALA A 239 -0.53 7.18 -10.11
CA ALA A 239 -1.44 8.17 -9.55
C ALA A 239 -1.10 9.60 -10.01
N ARG A 240 0.19 9.96 -10.09
CA ARG A 240 0.64 11.25 -10.63
C ARG A 240 0.20 11.46 -12.08
N HIS A 241 0.43 10.45 -12.91
CA HIS A 241 0.02 10.48 -14.32
C HIS A 241 -1.50 10.63 -14.48
N LEU A 242 -2.28 9.92 -13.65
CA LEU A 242 -3.75 10.03 -13.66
C LEU A 242 -4.27 11.41 -13.24
N MET A 243 -3.50 12.14 -12.42
CA MET A 243 -3.83 13.49 -11.97
C MET A 243 -3.39 14.58 -12.98
N GLY A 244 -2.67 14.23 -14.05
CA GLY A 244 -2.12 15.20 -14.99
C GLY A 244 -0.93 16.00 -14.43
N ALA A 245 -0.37 15.58 -13.30
CA ALA A 245 0.74 16.29 -12.65
C ALA A 245 2.01 16.36 -13.52
N ASP A 246 2.20 15.39 -14.42
CA ASP A 246 3.32 15.40 -15.38
C ASP A 246 3.13 16.49 -16.46
N ALA A 247 1.87 16.82 -16.81
CA ALA A 247 1.57 17.88 -17.78
C ALA A 247 1.72 19.28 -17.15
N GLU A 248 1.34 19.44 -15.88
CA GLU A 248 1.53 20.70 -15.15
C GLU A 248 3.02 21.00 -14.87
N ALA A 249 3.84 19.96 -14.62
CA ALA A 249 5.28 20.11 -14.43
C ALA A 249 6.04 20.45 -15.73
N GLU A 250 5.63 19.89 -16.87
CA GLU A 250 6.15 20.27 -18.19
C GLU A 250 5.78 21.72 -18.54
N ASP A 251 4.53 22.13 -18.33
CA ASP A 251 4.07 23.51 -18.59
C ASP A 251 4.77 24.54 -17.65
N ALA A 252 5.02 24.17 -16.39
CA ALA A 252 5.74 25.01 -15.43
C ALA A 252 7.24 25.13 -15.79
N GLY A 253 7.89 24.04 -16.20
CA GLY A 253 9.27 24.04 -16.66
C GLY A 253 9.46 24.84 -17.95
N ASP A 254 8.51 24.76 -18.88
CA ASP A 254 8.50 25.56 -20.11
C ASP A 254 8.25 27.05 -19.83
N ALA A 255 7.37 27.38 -18.88
CA ALA A 255 7.14 28.76 -18.44
C ALA A 255 8.36 29.36 -17.72
N GLU A 256 9.04 28.59 -16.88
CA GLU A 256 10.25 29.01 -16.17
C GLU A 256 11.45 29.15 -17.13
N THR A 257 11.57 28.25 -18.11
CA THR A 257 12.56 28.33 -19.18
C THR A 257 12.29 29.52 -20.10
N ALA A 258 11.02 29.80 -20.42
CA ALA A 258 10.62 30.98 -21.18
C ALA A 258 10.89 32.29 -20.43
N SER A 259 10.73 32.31 -19.11
CA SER A 259 11.04 33.48 -18.28
C SER A 259 12.55 33.72 -18.12
N GLN A 260 13.38 32.67 -18.23
CA GLN A 260 14.85 32.77 -18.21
C GLN A 260 15.46 33.06 -19.59
N THR A 261 14.74 32.81 -20.68
CA THR A 261 15.19 33.10 -22.06
C THR A 261 14.61 34.39 -22.65
N ALA A 262 13.73 35.08 -21.94
CA ALA A 262 13.32 36.43 -22.29
C ALA A 262 14.52 37.39 -22.20
N PRO A 263 14.93 38.08 -23.29
CA PRO A 263 16.02 39.03 -23.23
C PRO A 263 15.61 40.17 -22.28
N GLU A 264 16.44 40.40 -21.26
CA GLU A 264 16.36 41.56 -20.38
C GLU A 264 16.30 42.81 -21.25
N ALA A 265 15.10 43.41 -21.31
CA ALA A 265 14.87 44.62 -22.10
C ALA A 265 15.79 45.71 -21.53
N ALA A 266 16.85 46.01 -22.27
CA ALA A 266 17.79 47.08 -21.94
C ALA A 266 17.01 48.37 -21.62
N PRO A 267 17.33 49.08 -20.54
CA PRO A 267 16.63 50.31 -20.20
C PRO A 267 16.81 51.31 -21.34
N ALA A 268 15.68 51.81 -21.85
CA ALA A 268 15.64 52.82 -22.89
C ALA A 268 16.46 54.05 -22.46
N GLY A 269 17.53 54.35 -23.20
CA GLY A 269 18.35 55.53 -22.98
C GLY A 269 17.50 56.79 -23.12
N GLU A 270 17.49 57.61 -22.07
CA GLU A 270 16.95 58.97 -22.09
C GLU A 270 17.68 59.80 -23.16
N PHE A 271 16.97 60.13 -24.23
CA PHE A 271 17.37 61.23 -25.11
C PHE A 271 16.99 62.55 -24.42
N GLY A 272 17.97 63.21 -23.80
CA GLY A 272 17.82 64.58 -23.29
C GLY A 272 17.69 65.61 -24.43
N PRO A 273 17.05 66.77 -24.18
CA PRO A 273 16.84 67.78 -25.21
C PRO A 273 18.16 68.48 -25.61
N PRO A 274 18.26 68.99 -26.86
CA PRO A 274 19.48 69.63 -27.36
C PRO A 274 19.73 71.00 -26.70
N PRO A 275 20.99 71.46 -26.65
CA PRO A 275 21.37 72.65 -25.90
C PRO A 275 20.88 73.94 -26.57
N SER A 276 20.30 74.83 -25.76
CA SER A 276 20.15 76.24 -26.09
C SER A 276 21.36 77.02 -25.56
N TRP A 277 21.95 77.82 -26.44
CA TRP A 277 23.05 78.77 -26.19
C TRP A 277 22.85 79.66 -24.96
#